data_AF-A0AAE3A669-F1
#
_entry.id   AF-A0AAE3A669-F1
#
_cell.length_a   1.000
_cell.length_b   1.000
_cell.length_c   1.000
_cell.angle_alpha   90.00
_cell.angle_beta   90.00
_cell.angle_gamma   90.00
#
_symmetry.space_group_name_H-M   'P 1'
#
loop_
_entity.id
_entity.type
_entity.pdbx_description
1 polymer ?
#
loop_
_entity_poly.entity_id
_entity_poly.type
_entity_poly.pdbx_seq_one_letter_code
_entity_poly.pdbx_strand_id
1 'polypeptide(L)'
;MLQYVALFIVILAVMAAMNGFLFLMLRGLSRQLKEQVNSCFLRQLEFTDAIYEEKREKLNRLKEEENTFLGRASASPVKEQLDGPKETTVKTAAPVTVAVPAAAESDRQAGYINPSLIEDYRYIKEHFKVDTEEAYQNVMAEQPDQERIHHGNVCRHMYEILDFDTVYRIGLLAVPDQHEILYEIFDDDEDEVLRTYVAQHPDFLIVEFRDYLKMEADLCQDHVTVQAADEEFLKAHPEADASVDESLGEGIRVFRGSHMYDYSI
;
A
#
# COMPACT_ATOMS: atom_id res chain seq x y z
N MET A 1 43.15 55.12 11.54
CA MET A 1 43.56 53.82 10.95
C MET A 1 43.82 52.78 12.03
N LEU A 2 44.81 52.93 12.92
CA LEU A 2 45.11 51.93 13.96
C LEU A 2 43.93 51.61 14.92
N GLN A 3 43.15 52.59 15.35
CA GLN A 3 42.00 52.35 16.24
C GLN A 3 40.88 51.51 15.59
N TYR A 4 40.61 51.70 14.30
CA TYR A 4 39.59 50.92 13.59
C TYR A 4 40.04 49.46 13.37
N VAL A 5 41.34 49.26 13.13
CA VAL A 5 41.93 47.91 13.02
C VAL A 5 41.86 47.17 14.37
N ALA A 6 42.14 47.85 15.48
CA ALA A 6 42.00 47.27 16.82
C ALA A 6 40.54 46.88 17.14
N LEU A 7 39.58 47.73 16.78
CA LEU A 7 38.15 47.46 16.97
C LEU A 7 37.68 46.25 16.14
N PHE A 8 38.15 46.13 14.90
CA PHE A 8 37.85 45.00 14.04
C PHE A 8 38.39 43.67 14.59
N ILE A 9 39.63 43.67 15.12
CA ILE A 9 40.23 42.48 15.74
C ILE A 9 39.44 42.03 16.97
N VAL A 10 38.97 42.97 17.80
CA VAL A 10 38.14 42.64 18.97
C VAL A 10 36.80 42.03 18.54
N ILE A 11 36.12 42.61 17.55
CA ILE A 11 34.84 42.05 17.05
C ILE A 11 35.04 40.64 16.50
N LEU A 12 36.12 40.41 15.74
CA LEU A 12 36.44 39.09 15.20
C LEU A 12 36.72 38.07 16.32
N ALA A 13 37.43 38.49 17.37
CA ALA A 13 37.67 37.64 18.54
C ALA A 13 36.38 37.28 19.28
N VAL A 14 35.43 38.23 19.43
CA VAL A 14 34.13 37.96 20.04
C VAL A 14 33.29 37.00 19.18
N MET A 15 33.25 37.19 17.85
CA MET A 15 32.53 36.27 16.96
C MET A 15 33.13 34.86 16.99
N ALA A 16 34.46 34.73 17.00
CA ALA A 16 35.13 33.44 17.13
C ALA A 16 34.81 32.77 18.47
N ALA A 17 34.76 33.54 19.57
CA ALA A 17 34.40 33.03 20.89
C ALA A 17 32.94 32.54 20.94
N MET A 18 31.99 33.30 20.36
CA MET A 18 30.58 32.89 20.29
C MET A 18 30.38 31.62 19.46
N ASN A 19 31.02 31.54 18.29
CA ASN A 19 30.96 30.34 17.44
C ASN A 19 31.63 29.14 18.11
N GLY A 20 32.72 29.35 18.82
CA GLY A 20 33.39 28.32 19.63
C GLY A 20 32.50 27.80 20.76
N PHE A 21 31.78 28.68 21.45
CA PHE A 21 30.83 28.29 22.50
C PHE A 21 29.66 27.48 21.94
N LEU A 22 29.11 27.88 20.78
CA LEU A 22 28.04 27.15 20.11
C LEU A 22 28.49 25.73 19.70
N PHE A 23 29.72 25.60 19.20
CA PHE A 23 30.33 24.31 18.90
C PHE A 23 30.52 23.43 20.16
N LEU A 24 30.95 24.01 21.27
CA LEU A 24 31.09 23.29 22.54
C LEU A 24 29.74 22.85 23.12
N MET A 25 28.70 23.68 22.99
CA MET A 25 27.33 23.33 23.39
C MET A 25 26.78 22.17 22.56
N LEU A 26 26.91 22.21 21.23
CA LEU A 26 26.52 21.10 20.34
C LEU A 26 27.26 19.80 20.69
N ARG A 27 28.57 19.89 20.99
CA ARG A 27 29.37 18.74 21.40
C ARG A 27 28.98 18.21 22.79
N GLY A 28 28.54 19.09 23.69
CA GLY A 28 27.99 18.73 25.01
C GLY A 28 26.66 17.98 24.89
N LEU A 29 25.74 18.52 24.10
CA LEU A 29 24.44 17.90 23.80
C LEU A 29 24.61 16.52 23.14
N SER A 30 25.50 16.40 22.16
CA SER A 30 25.81 15.12 21.51
C SER A 30 26.33 14.05 22.49
N ARG A 31 27.10 14.45 23.51
CA ARG A 31 27.57 13.53 24.56
C ARG A 31 26.44 13.11 25.51
N GLN A 32 25.58 14.03 25.91
CA GLN A 32 24.42 13.74 26.76
C GLN A 32 23.43 12.82 26.04
N LEU A 33 23.14 13.10 24.77
CA LEU A 33 22.33 12.24 23.90
C LEU A 33 22.91 10.82 23.81
N LYS A 34 24.23 10.68 23.64
CA LYS A 34 24.88 9.37 23.56
C LYS A 34 24.75 8.57 24.87
N GLU A 35 24.89 9.21 26.03
CA GLU A 35 24.76 8.54 27.32
C GLU A 35 23.31 8.13 27.61
N GLN A 36 22.35 9.00 27.29
CA GLN A 36 20.92 8.75 27.49
C GLN A 36 20.41 7.62 26.57
N VAL A 37 20.81 7.66 25.29
CA VAL A 37 20.49 6.63 24.30
C VAL A 37 21.10 5.28 24.66
N ASN A 38 22.36 5.24 25.13
CA ASN A 38 23.01 3.99 25.50
C ASN A 38 22.39 3.35 26.77
N SER A 39 21.93 4.16 27.72
CA SER A 39 21.22 3.65 28.90
C SER A 39 19.82 3.13 28.58
N CYS A 40 19.12 3.76 27.63
CA CYS A 40 17.85 3.27 27.11
C CYS A 40 18.03 1.95 26.35
N PHE A 41 19.04 1.87 25.46
CA PHE A 41 19.35 0.65 24.71
C PHE A 41 19.70 -0.53 25.61
N LEU A 42 20.51 -0.33 26.65
CA LEU A 42 20.85 -1.43 27.58
C LEU A 42 19.61 -1.96 28.31
N ARG A 43 18.71 -1.05 28.74
CA ARG A 43 17.48 -1.43 29.43
C ARG A 43 16.50 -2.15 28.51
N GLN A 44 16.45 -1.76 27.23
CA GLN A 44 15.63 -2.41 26.22
C GLN A 44 16.20 -3.78 25.84
N LEU A 45 17.52 -3.94 25.84
CA LEU A 45 18.19 -5.22 25.56
C LEU A 45 17.91 -6.23 26.69
N GLU A 46 17.96 -5.81 27.95
CA GLU A 46 17.56 -6.63 29.10
C GLU A 46 16.08 -7.06 29.03
N PHE A 47 15.19 -6.17 28.58
CA PHE A 47 13.78 -6.50 28.41
C PHE A 47 13.53 -7.47 27.24
N THR A 48 14.27 -7.32 26.13
CA THR A 48 14.18 -8.26 25.00
C THR A 48 14.63 -9.66 25.39
N ASP A 49 15.70 -9.80 26.18
CA ASP A 49 16.21 -11.10 26.61
C ASP A 49 15.17 -11.85 27.47
N ALA A 50 14.48 -11.14 28.36
CA ALA A 50 13.40 -11.69 29.18
C ALA A 50 12.21 -12.21 28.33
N ILE A 51 11.84 -11.49 27.26
CA ILE A 51 10.79 -11.92 26.33
C ILE A 51 11.20 -13.16 25.53
N TYR A 52 12.48 -13.23 25.12
CA TYR A 52 13.00 -14.39 24.41
C TYR A 52 13.02 -15.65 25.29
N GLU A 53 13.39 -15.52 26.57
CA GLU A 53 13.33 -16.62 27.54
C GLU A 53 11.89 -17.10 27.76
N GLU A 54 10.93 -16.19 27.95
CA GLU A 54 9.53 -16.55 28.15
C GLU A 54 8.92 -17.27 26.93
N LYS A 55 9.24 -16.80 25.71
CA LYS A 55 8.80 -17.44 24.46
C LYS A 55 9.44 -18.81 24.28
N ARG A 56 10.71 -18.97 24.63
CA ARG A 56 11.42 -20.26 24.57
C ARG A 56 10.86 -21.27 25.56
N GLU A 57 10.47 -20.85 26.76
CA GLU A 57 9.78 -21.71 27.72
C GLU A 57 8.39 -22.14 27.23
N LYS A 58 7.60 -21.20 26.67
CA LYS A 58 6.29 -21.52 26.08
C LYS A 58 6.42 -22.51 24.92
N LEU A 59 7.44 -22.36 24.08
CA LEU A 59 7.69 -23.25 22.94
C LEU A 59 8.12 -24.65 23.39
N ASN A 60 8.89 -24.77 24.47
CA ASN A 60 9.22 -26.06 25.07
C ASN A 60 8.00 -26.75 25.70
N ARG A 61 7.12 -26.00 26.38
CA ARG A 61 5.87 -26.55 26.94
C ARG A 61 4.94 -27.06 25.85
N LEU A 62 4.75 -26.29 24.77
CA LEU A 62 3.95 -26.71 23.61
C LEU A 62 4.53 -27.97 22.94
N LYS A 63 5.85 -28.08 22.85
CA LYS A 63 6.53 -29.27 22.31
C LYS A 63 6.40 -30.49 23.23
N GLU A 64 6.41 -30.29 24.54
CA GLU A 64 6.10 -31.36 25.51
C GLU A 64 4.65 -31.80 25.41
N GLU A 65 3.70 -30.86 25.31
CA GLU A 65 2.29 -31.15 25.09
C GLU A 65 2.08 -31.94 23.79
N GLU A 66 2.67 -31.51 22.67
CA GLU A 66 2.61 -32.21 21.38
C GLU A 66 3.14 -33.66 21.49
N ASN A 67 4.30 -33.85 22.14
CA ASN A 67 4.85 -35.19 22.36
C ASN A 67 3.97 -36.05 23.28
N THR A 68 3.26 -35.42 24.22
CA THR A 68 2.32 -36.11 25.11
C THR A 68 1.03 -36.49 24.37
N PHE A 69 0.57 -35.66 23.43
CA PHE A 69 -0.59 -35.95 22.58
C PHE A 69 -0.28 -36.99 21.49
N LEU A 70 0.87 -36.90 20.82
CA LEU A 70 1.34 -37.91 19.85
C LEU A 70 1.69 -39.25 20.53
N GLY A 71 2.22 -39.21 21.75
CA GLY A 71 2.41 -40.39 22.60
C GLY A 71 1.10 -41.07 23.01
N ARG A 72 -0.02 -40.33 23.06
CA ARG A 72 -1.35 -40.87 23.36
C ARG A 72 -2.07 -41.40 22.11
N ALA A 73 -1.82 -40.80 20.95
CA ALA A 73 -2.38 -41.24 19.66
C ALA A 73 -1.74 -42.54 19.13
N SER A 74 -0.55 -42.90 19.60
CA SER A 74 0.15 -44.14 19.21
C SER A 74 -0.22 -45.38 20.04
N ALA A 75 -1.15 -45.26 21.00
CA ALA A 75 -1.58 -46.34 21.90
C ALA A 75 -3.02 -46.86 21.66
N SER A 76 -3.62 -46.63 20.49
CA SER A 76 -4.88 -47.29 20.09
C SER A 76 -4.76 -47.87 18.67
N PRO A 77 -5.04 -49.16 18.46
CA PRO A 77 -4.88 -49.79 17.17
C PRO A 77 -6.14 -49.52 16.33
N VAL A 78 -6.06 -48.57 15.40
CA VAL A 78 -6.98 -48.54 14.24
C VAL A 78 -6.15 -48.95 13.03
N LYS A 79 -5.92 -50.26 12.95
CA LYS A 79 -5.52 -50.96 11.73
C LYS A 79 -6.71 -51.77 11.26
N GLU A 80 -7.59 -51.15 10.48
CA GLU A 80 -8.37 -51.87 9.47
C GLU A 80 -8.94 -50.88 8.46
N GLN A 81 -8.91 -51.28 7.19
CA GLN A 81 -9.27 -50.52 5.98
C GLN A 81 -8.20 -49.59 5.39
N LEU A 82 -7.07 -50.18 5.01
CA LEU A 82 -6.29 -49.76 3.84
C LEU A 82 -5.72 -51.01 3.17
N ASP A 83 -6.47 -51.56 2.22
CA ASP A 83 -6.08 -52.53 1.19
C ASP A 83 -7.07 -52.29 0.04
N GLY A 84 -6.72 -51.86 -1.18
CA GLY A 84 -5.46 -51.65 -1.85
C GLY A 84 -5.73 -50.97 -3.23
N PRO A 85 -4.90 -51.18 -4.27
CA PRO A 85 -4.22 -50.07 -4.94
C PRO A 85 -4.36 -50.03 -6.47
N LYS A 86 -4.08 -48.88 -7.09
CA LYS A 86 -3.00 -48.66 -8.10
C LYS A 86 -3.30 -47.54 -9.10
N GLU A 87 -2.31 -46.67 -9.23
CA GLU A 87 -2.05 -45.75 -10.35
C GLU A 87 -2.10 -46.46 -11.71
N THR A 88 -2.62 -45.80 -12.75
CA THR A 88 -2.19 -46.04 -14.13
C THR A 88 -2.40 -44.78 -14.98
N THR A 89 -1.30 -44.06 -15.20
CA THR A 89 -0.78 -43.55 -16.48
C THR A 89 -1.81 -43.27 -17.61
N VAL A 90 -2.02 -41.98 -17.90
CA VAL A 90 -2.71 -41.52 -19.11
C VAL A 90 -1.76 -41.62 -20.30
N LYS A 91 -2.07 -42.52 -21.25
CA LYS A 91 -1.49 -42.55 -22.60
C LYS A 91 -2.53 -42.10 -23.61
N THR A 92 -2.12 -41.15 -24.43
CA THR A 92 -2.76 -40.64 -25.64
C THR A 92 -3.17 -41.75 -26.61
N ALA A 93 -4.42 -41.75 -27.08
CA ALA A 93 -4.84 -42.42 -28.31
C ALA A 93 -6.07 -41.71 -28.92
N ALA A 94 -6.03 -41.56 -30.24
CA ALA A 94 -6.93 -40.81 -31.12
C ALA A 94 -8.43 -41.20 -31.03
N PRO A 95 -9.36 -40.31 -31.44
CA PRO A 95 -10.79 -40.55 -31.25
C PRO A 95 -11.31 -41.58 -32.24
N VAL A 96 -12.03 -42.57 -31.72
CA VAL A 96 -12.85 -43.50 -32.50
C VAL A 96 -14.12 -42.76 -32.92
N THR A 97 -14.32 -42.62 -34.23
CA THR A 97 -15.56 -42.18 -34.84
C THR A 97 -16.66 -43.20 -34.57
N VAL A 98 -17.60 -42.86 -33.69
CA VAL A 98 -18.85 -43.61 -33.51
C VAL A 98 -19.95 -42.84 -34.21
N ALA A 99 -20.54 -43.47 -35.22
CA ALA A 99 -21.69 -42.96 -35.97
C ALA A 99 -22.89 -42.76 -35.02
N VAL A 100 -23.44 -41.55 -35.01
CA VAL A 100 -24.64 -41.18 -34.26
C VAL A 100 -25.88 -41.63 -35.05
N PRO A 101 -26.80 -42.42 -34.49
CA PRO A 101 -28.11 -42.60 -35.08
C PRO A 101 -28.93 -41.33 -34.89
N ALA A 102 -29.50 -40.84 -35.99
CA ALA A 102 -30.42 -39.71 -36.01
C ALA A 102 -31.73 -40.07 -35.30
N ALA A 103 -31.83 -39.78 -34.01
CA ALA A 103 -33.09 -39.58 -33.32
C ALA A 103 -32.86 -38.95 -31.94
N ALA A 104 -33.37 -37.73 -31.78
CA ALA A 104 -33.82 -37.14 -30.51
C ALA A 104 -32.77 -36.79 -29.44
N GLU A 105 -31.92 -35.81 -29.71
CA GLU A 105 -31.20 -34.98 -28.73
C GLU A 105 -30.98 -33.61 -29.41
N SER A 106 -31.13 -32.42 -28.85
CA SER A 106 -31.32 -31.95 -27.48
C SER A 106 -31.75 -30.47 -27.57
N ASP A 107 -32.84 -30.08 -26.92
CA ASP A 107 -33.29 -28.68 -26.83
C ASP A 107 -32.59 -27.93 -25.69
N ARG A 108 -31.29 -28.20 -25.53
CA ARG A 108 -30.42 -27.60 -24.52
C ARG A 108 -29.05 -27.36 -25.12
N GLN A 109 -29.00 -26.50 -26.14
CA GLN A 109 -27.78 -25.76 -26.40
C GLN A 109 -27.44 -25.00 -25.12
N ALA A 110 -26.24 -25.21 -24.60
CA ALA A 110 -25.74 -24.43 -23.49
C ALA A 110 -25.71 -22.96 -23.96
N GLY A 111 -26.55 -22.13 -23.35
CA GLY A 111 -26.80 -20.74 -23.72
C GLY A 111 -25.65 -19.81 -23.36
N TYR A 112 -24.45 -20.10 -23.87
CA TYR A 112 -23.25 -19.29 -23.67
C TYR A 112 -23.08 -18.20 -24.73
N ILE A 113 -23.84 -18.25 -25.83
CA ILE A 113 -23.78 -17.27 -26.90
C ILE A 113 -25.15 -16.63 -27.02
N ASN A 114 -25.27 -15.35 -26.61
CA ASN A 114 -26.50 -14.60 -26.75
C ASN A 114 -26.82 -14.42 -28.26
N PRO A 115 -27.90 -15.02 -28.79
CA PRO A 115 -28.22 -14.94 -30.21
C PRO A 115 -28.61 -13.54 -30.67
N SER A 116 -29.05 -12.65 -29.77
CA SER A 116 -29.36 -11.25 -30.09
C SER A 116 -28.18 -10.30 -29.94
N LEU A 117 -27.00 -10.76 -29.51
CA LEU A 117 -25.84 -9.90 -29.20
C LEU A 117 -25.50 -8.94 -30.35
N ILE A 118 -25.54 -9.41 -31.59
CA ILE A 118 -25.21 -8.60 -32.77
C ILE A 118 -26.27 -7.53 -33.03
N GLU A 119 -27.55 -7.84 -32.78
CA GLU A 119 -28.66 -6.92 -32.92
C GLU A 119 -28.65 -5.87 -31.81
N ASP A 120 -28.44 -6.33 -30.57
CA ASP A 120 -28.32 -5.48 -29.37
C ASP A 120 -27.12 -4.54 -29.48
N TYR A 121 -25.95 -5.05 -29.89
CA TYR A 121 -24.76 -4.23 -30.10
C TYR A 121 -24.94 -3.21 -31.22
N ARG A 122 -25.59 -3.61 -32.34
CA ARG A 122 -25.91 -2.66 -33.42
C ARG A 122 -26.86 -1.57 -32.94
N TYR A 123 -27.89 -1.94 -32.18
CA TYR A 123 -28.83 -0.99 -31.59
C TYR A 123 -28.13 0.00 -30.66
N ILE A 124 -27.26 -0.50 -29.77
CA ILE A 124 -26.44 0.35 -28.89
C ILE A 124 -25.55 1.26 -29.73
N LYS A 125 -24.85 0.75 -30.74
CA LYS A 125 -23.99 1.56 -31.61
C LYS A 125 -24.75 2.63 -32.40
N GLU A 126 -25.99 2.35 -32.80
CA GLU A 126 -26.84 3.29 -33.53
C GLU A 126 -27.47 4.36 -32.63
N HIS A 127 -27.66 4.09 -31.33
CA HIS A 127 -28.37 4.99 -30.42
C HIS A 127 -27.51 5.57 -29.28
N PHE A 128 -26.36 4.97 -29.00
CA PHE A 128 -25.40 5.35 -27.98
C PHE A 128 -24.09 5.76 -28.67
N LYS A 129 -24.14 6.90 -29.38
CA LYS A 129 -22.95 7.56 -29.90
C LYS A 129 -22.42 8.51 -28.85
N VAL A 130 -21.44 8.06 -28.08
CA VAL A 130 -20.68 8.93 -27.19
C VAL A 130 -19.55 9.54 -27.99
N ASP A 131 -19.49 10.87 -28.02
CA ASP A 131 -18.30 11.57 -28.51
C ASP A 131 -17.21 11.44 -27.44
N THR A 132 -16.23 10.56 -27.71
CA THR A 132 -15.13 10.26 -26.79
C THR A 132 -14.26 11.49 -26.54
N GLU A 133 -14.13 12.39 -27.52
CA GLU A 133 -13.37 13.62 -27.37
C GLU A 133 -14.11 14.58 -26.42
N GLU A 134 -15.40 14.80 -26.68
CA GLU A 134 -16.22 15.67 -25.81
C GLU A 134 -16.26 15.11 -24.38
N ALA A 135 -16.41 13.79 -24.22
CA ALA A 135 -16.38 13.13 -22.92
C ALA A 135 -15.05 13.32 -22.19
N TYR A 136 -13.92 13.15 -22.88
CA TYR A 136 -12.59 13.40 -22.31
C TYR A 136 -12.43 14.88 -21.90
N GLN A 137 -12.78 15.82 -22.78
CA GLN A 137 -12.69 17.26 -22.48
C GLN A 137 -13.58 17.66 -21.31
N ASN A 138 -14.76 17.07 -21.16
CA ASN A 138 -15.65 17.32 -20.03
C ASN A 138 -15.02 16.88 -18.70
N VAL A 139 -14.35 15.71 -18.66
CA VAL A 139 -13.64 15.25 -17.46
C VAL A 139 -12.41 16.13 -17.17
N MET A 140 -11.71 16.60 -18.21
CA MET A 140 -10.56 17.50 -18.05
C MET A 140 -10.97 18.93 -17.64
N ALA A 141 -12.16 19.38 -18.04
CA ALA A 141 -12.70 20.69 -17.69
C ALA A 141 -13.20 20.77 -16.24
N GLU A 142 -13.44 19.63 -15.60
CA GLU A 142 -13.83 19.58 -14.18
C GLU A 142 -12.71 20.18 -13.32
N GLN A 143 -13.05 21.13 -12.46
CA GLN A 143 -12.04 21.79 -11.63
C GLN A 143 -11.56 20.82 -10.56
N PRO A 144 -10.23 20.62 -10.44
CA PRO A 144 -9.70 19.79 -9.37
C PRO A 144 -10.05 20.39 -8.01
N ASP A 145 -10.44 19.53 -7.08
CA ASP A 145 -10.60 19.90 -5.68
C ASP A 145 -9.22 20.14 -5.06
N GLN A 146 -8.81 21.41 -5.00
CA GLN A 146 -7.49 21.81 -4.53
C GLN A 146 -7.25 21.46 -3.06
N GLU A 147 -8.29 21.50 -2.23
CA GLU A 147 -8.17 21.15 -0.80
C GLU A 147 -7.89 19.65 -0.67
N ARG A 148 -8.62 18.83 -1.45
CA ARG A 148 -8.41 17.38 -1.46
C ARG A 148 -7.04 17.00 -1.99
N ILE A 149 -6.57 17.64 -3.06
CA ILE A 149 -5.22 17.42 -3.59
C ILE A 149 -4.15 17.82 -2.59
N HIS A 150 -4.34 18.95 -1.91
CA HIS A 150 -3.44 19.38 -0.85
C HIS A 150 -3.38 18.34 0.28
N HIS A 151 -4.53 17.86 0.75
CA HIS A 151 -4.59 16.77 1.74
C HIS A 151 -3.85 15.51 1.26
N GLY A 152 -4.05 15.10 0.01
CA GLY A 152 -3.33 13.97 -0.58
C GLY A 152 -1.80 14.16 -0.63
N ASN A 153 -1.34 15.39 -0.88
CA ASN A 153 0.09 15.72 -0.85
C ASN A 153 0.66 15.69 0.56
N VAL A 154 -0.07 16.19 1.56
CA VAL A 154 0.30 16.09 2.98
C VAL A 154 0.44 14.62 3.37
N CYS A 155 -0.57 13.79 3.07
CA CYS A 155 -0.53 12.35 3.34
C CYS A 155 0.65 11.65 2.65
N ARG A 156 0.98 12.04 1.41
CA ARG A 156 2.14 11.51 0.69
C ARG A 156 3.45 11.86 1.37
N HIS A 157 3.61 13.12 1.80
CA HIS A 157 4.81 13.56 2.50
C HIS A 157 4.99 12.82 3.84
N MET A 158 3.92 12.71 4.64
CA MET A 158 3.94 11.92 5.87
C MET A 158 4.32 10.46 5.62
N TYR A 159 3.79 9.85 4.54
CA TYR A 159 4.12 8.47 4.16
C TYR A 159 5.59 8.30 3.76
N GLU A 160 6.20 9.31 3.13
CA GLU A 160 7.62 9.32 2.78
C GLU A 160 8.52 9.48 4.02
N ILE A 161 8.11 10.30 4.99
CA ILE A 161 8.79 10.42 6.30
C ILE A 161 8.70 9.10 7.07
N LEU A 162 7.52 8.48 7.09
CA LEU A 162 7.26 7.19 7.73
C LEU A 162 7.73 6.02 6.87
N ASP A 163 9.03 5.99 6.58
CA ASP A 163 9.66 4.84 5.94
C ASP A 163 9.64 3.59 6.84
N PHE A 164 10.05 2.45 6.29
CA PHE A 164 10.00 1.18 7.02
C PHE A 164 10.83 1.20 8.31
N ASP A 165 12.01 1.81 8.29
CA ASP A 165 12.90 1.88 9.46
C ASP A 165 12.31 2.80 10.54
N THR A 166 11.74 3.93 10.13
CA THR A 166 11.08 4.89 11.02
C THR A 166 9.86 4.26 11.70
N VAL A 167 8.98 3.62 10.92
CA VAL A 167 7.81 2.93 11.47
C VAL A 167 8.20 1.78 12.38
N TYR A 168 9.23 1.00 12.03
CA TYR A 168 9.72 -0.07 12.89
C TYR A 168 10.25 0.47 14.23
N ARG A 169 11.06 1.53 14.20
CA ARG A 169 11.65 2.13 15.42
C ARG A 169 10.60 2.73 16.33
N ILE A 170 9.68 3.52 15.76
CA ILE A 170 8.61 4.17 16.52
C ILE A 170 7.62 3.11 17.03
N GLY A 171 7.27 2.11 16.22
CA GLY A 171 6.33 1.05 16.59
C GLY A 171 6.75 0.16 17.77
N LEU A 172 8.03 0.19 18.18
CA LEU A 172 8.52 -0.50 19.37
C LEU A 172 8.27 0.27 20.68
N LEU A 173 7.89 1.54 20.60
CA LEU A 173 7.67 2.41 21.75
C LEU A 173 6.23 2.29 22.27
N ALA A 174 5.97 2.80 23.47
CA ALA A 174 4.61 2.91 23.97
C ALA A 174 3.84 3.98 23.18
N VAL A 175 2.54 3.78 22.94
CA VAL A 175 1.69 4.70 22.14
C VAL A 175 1.84 6.18 22.53
N PRO A 176 1.93 6.58 23.82
CA PRO A 176 2.18 7.98 24.17
C PRO A 176 3.49 8.53 23.63
N ASP A 177 4.58 7.75 23.70
CA ASP A 177 5.90 8.13 23.19
C ASP A 177 5.91 8.15 21.65
N GLN A 178 5.12 7.27 21.01
CA GLN A 178 4.91 7.31 19.56
C GLN A 178 4.29 8.65 19.15
N HIS A 179 3.19 9.05 19.79
CA HIS A 179 2.54 10.32 19.48
C HIS A 179 3.47 11.52 19.73
N GLU A 180 4.24 11.54 20.83
CA GLU A 180 5.19 12.63 21.10
C GLU A 180 6.22 12.79 19.97
N ILE A 181 6.80 11.68 19.50
CA ILE A 181 7.77 11.71 18.39
C ILE A 181 7.08 12.12 17.08
N LEU A 182 5.88 11.60 16.81
CA LEU A 182 5.14 11.94 15.60
C LEU A 182 4.80 13.45 15.55
N TYR A 183 4.37 14.05 16.66
CA TYR A 183 4.13 15.50 16.78
C TYR A 183 5.42 16.35 16.72
N GLU A 184 6.60 15.76 16.86
CA GLU A 184 7.89 16.47 16.71
C GLU A 184 8.39 16.43 15.26
N ILE A 185 8.11 15.36 14.52
CA ILE A 185 8.56 15.20 13.12
C ILE A 185 7.60 15.85 12.11
N PHE A 186 6.32 15.98 12.48
CA PHE A 186 5.27 16.51 11.61
C PHE A 186 5.09 18.01 11.78
N ASP A 187 4.61 18.65 10.71
CA ASP A 187 4.18 20.06 10.74
C ASP A 187 2.71 20.22 11.18
N ASP A 188 2.23 21.46 11.24
CA ASP A 188 0.88 21.78 11.73
C ASP A 188 -0.24 21.12 10.88
N ASP A 189 -0.04 20.99 9.56
CA ASP A 189 -1.03 20.40 8.65
C ASP A 189 -1.04 18.87 8.78
N GLU A 190 0.14 18.26 8.92
CA GLU A 190 0.33 16.83 9.15
C GLU A 190 -0.17 16.38 10.52
N ASP A 191 0.01 17.23 11.53
CA ASP A 191 -0.53 17.04 12.88
C ASP A 191 -2.06 16.93 12.88
N GLU A 192 -2.73 17.70 12.04
CA GLU A 192 -4.19 17.64 11.89
C GLU A 192 -4.63 16.28 11.33
N VAL A 193 -3.89 15.73 10.37
CA VAL A 193 -4.13 14.38 9.82
C VAL A 193 -3.99 13.32 10.90
N LEU A 194 -2.90 13.37 11.68
CA LEU A 194 -2.66 12.44 12.78
C LEU A 194 -3.75 12.52 13.85
N ARG A 195 -4.14 13.73 14.28
CA ARG A 195 -5.22 13.94 15.27
C ARG A 195 -6.54 13.37 14.79
N THR A 196 -6.87 13.62 13.52
CA THR A 196 -8.11 13.13 12.91
C THR A 196 -8.13 11.60 12.89
N TYR A 197 -7.01 10.97 12.54
CA TYR A 197 -6.88 9.52 12.54
C TYR A 197 -6.99 8.92 13.95
N VAL A 198 -6.24 9.43 14.92
CA VAL A 198 -6.25 8.94 16.32
C VAL A 198 -7.63 9.10 16.96
N ALA A 199 -8.38 10.15 16.60
CA ALA A 199 -9.75 10.32 17.08
C ALA A 199 -10.70 9.22 16.58
N GLN A 200 -10.43 8.64 15.41
CA GLN A 200 -11.22 7.57 14.81
C GLN A 200 -10.71 6.17 15.21
N HIS A 201 -9.43 6.06 15.58
CA HIS A 201 -8.73 4.81 15.87
C HIS A 201 -8.13 4.82 17.29
N PRO A 202 -8.89 4.39 18.33
CA PRO A 202 -8.42 4.43 19.72
C PRO A 202 -7.26 3.47 20.01
N ASP A 203 -7.17 2.36 19.26
CA ASP A 203 -6.07 1.40 19.32
C ASP A 203 -5.03 1.74 18.24
N PHE A 204 -4.33 2.87 18.42
CA PHE A 204 -3.38 3.38 17.42
C PHE A 204 -2.27 2.36 17.10
N LEU A 205 -2.11 2.08 15.81
CA LEU A 205 -1.02 1.28 15.26
C LEU A 205 -0.35 2.06 14.12
N ILE A 206 0.92 2.42 14.31
CA ILE A 206 1.69 3.19 13.32
C ILE A 206 1.77 2.52 11.94
N VAL A 207 1.74 1.19 11.88
CA VAL A 207 1.73 0.44 10.62
C VAL A 207 0.42 0.66 9.87
N GLU A 208 -0.72 0.62 10.58
CA GLU A 208 -2.03 0.88 9.98
C GLU A 208 -2.19 2.34 9.59
N PHE A 209 -1.65 3.26 10.39
CA PHE A 209 -1.61 4.68 10.05
C PHE A 209 -0.80 4.93 8.77
N ARG A 210 0.35 4.27 8.61
CA ARG A 210 1.15 4.35 7.38
C ARG A 210 0.39 3.84 6.16
N ASP A 211 -0.34 2.72 6.31
CA ASP A 211 -1.15 2.18 5.21
C ASP A 211 -2.32 3.11 4.85
N TYR A 212 -2.94 3.74 5.85
CA TYR A 212 -3.94 4.79 5.67
C TYR A 212 -3.39 5.98 4.87
N LEU A 213 -2.21 6.51 5.25
CA LEU A 213 -1.59 7.64 4.56
C LEU A 213 -1.32 7.32 3.09
N LYS A 214 -0.86 6.10 2.80
CA LYS A 214 -0.66 5.65 1.41
C LYS A 214 -1.97 5.64 0.63
N MET A 215 -3.00 5.03 1.21
CA MET A 215 -4.32 4.94 0.58
C MET A 215 -4.90 6.33 0.30
N GLU A 216 -4.86 7.24 1.28
CA GLU A 216 -5.38 8.61 1.10
C GLU A 216 -4.57 9.42 0.09
N ALA A 217 -3.25 9.29 0.09
CA ALA A 217 -2.39 9.95 -0.89
C ALA A 217 -2.74 9.53 -2.32
N ASP A 218 -3.03 8.25 -2.54
CA ASP A 218 -3.38 7.69 -3.86
C ASP A 218 -4.80 8.10 -4.27
N LEU A 219 -5.76 8.13 -3.34
CA LEU A 219 -7.15 8.52 -3.63
C LEU A 219 -7.31 10.01 -3.94
N CYS A 220 -6.51 10.85 -3.29
CA CYS A 220 -6.59 12.30 -3.40
C CYS A 220 -5.69 12.89 -4.48
N GLN A 221 -5.00 12.05 -5.27
CA GLN A 221 -4.17 12.51 -6.37
C GLN A 221 -5.02 13.00 -7.56
N ASP A 222 -4.60 14.08 -8.23
CA ASP A 222 -5.20 14.55 -9.50
C ASP A 222 -4.49 13.95 -10.72
N HIS A 223 -4.13 12.66 -10.64
CA HIS A 223 -3.56 11.97 -11.80
C HIS A 223 -4.69 11.48 -12.68
N VAL A 224 -4.56 11.76 -13.97
CA VAL A 224 -5.50 11.30 -14.98
C VAL A 224 -4.87 10.16 -15.75
N THR A 225 -5.54 9.01 -15.74
CA THR A 225 -5.21 7.89 -16.64
C THR A 225 -6.36 7.60 -17.57
N VAL A 226 -6.06 7.25 -18.81
CA VAL A 226 -7.08 6.95 -19.82
C VAL A 226 -6.87 5.55 -20.37
N GLN A 227 -7.93 4.75 -20.38
CA GLN A 227 -7.98 3.48 -21.08
C GLN A 227 -8.86 3.63 -22.31
N ALA A 228 -8.33 3.32 -23.49
CA ALA A 228 -9.07 3.42 -24.74
C ALA A 228 -9.08 2.08 -25.48
N ALA A 229 -10.16 1.81 -26.22
CA ALA A 229 -10.23 0.66 -27.11
C ALA A 229 -9.31 0.82 -28.35
N ASP A 230 -9.00 2.06 -28.74
CA ASP A 230 -8.25 2.39 -29.96
C ASP A 230 -6.93 3.13 -29.66
N GLU A 231 -5.86 2.71 -30.33
CA GLU A 231 -4.56 3.40 -30.30
C GLU A 231 -4.61 4.79 -30.94
N GLU A 232 -5.54 5.07 -31.86
CA GLU A 232 -5.64 6.37 -32.51
C GLU A 232 -5.96 7.48 -31.50
N PHE A 233 -6.81 7.19 -30.50
CA PHE A 233 -7.14 8.11 -29.42
C PHE A 233 -5.90 8.41 -28.55
N LEU A 234 -5.10 7.40 -28.24
CA LEU A 234 -3.88 7.55 -27.44
C LEU A 234 -2.83 8.42 -28.14
N LYS A 235 -2.73 8.32 -29.48
CA LYS A 235 -1.81 9.16 -30.28
C LYS A 235 -2.24 10.63 -30.32
N ALA A 236 -3.53 10.90 -30.17
CA ALA A 236 -4.08 12.26 -30.14
C ALA A 236 -3.83 12.97 -28.79
N HIS A 237 -3.69 12.22 -27.69
CA HIS A 237 -3.51 12.73 -26.33
C HIS A 237 -2.25 12.21 -25.64
N PRO A 238 -1.04 12.61 -26.09
CA PRO A 238 0.22 12.18 -25.49
C PRO A 238 0.46 12.70 -24.05
N GLU A 239 -0.31 13.71 -23.62
CA GLU A 239 -0.25 14.30 -22.28
C GLU A 239 -0.92 13.45 -21.20
N ALA A 240 -1.82 12.53 -21.58
CA ALA A 240 -2.49 11.63 -20.64
C ALA A 240 -1.68 10.34 -20.48
N ASP A 241 -1.59 9.84 -19.25
CA ASP A 241 -1.03 8.51 -18.99
C ASP A 241 -2.04 7.47 -19.46
N ALA A 242 -1.88 7.02 -20.70
CA ALA A 242 -2.93 6.36 -21.44
C ALA A 242 -2.50 4.98 -21.97
N SER A 243 -3.40 4.00 -21.90
CA SER A 243 -3.14 2.61 -22.29
C SER A 243 -4.28 2.00 -23.11
N VAL A 244 -3.96 1.03 -23.96
CA VAL A 244 -4.95 0.27 -24.72
C VAL A 244 -5.50 -0.83 -23.83
N ASP A 245 -6.83 -0.93 -23.73
CA ASP A 245 -7.51 -2.03 -23.06
C ASP A 245 -8.30 -2.86 -24.09
N GLU A 246 -7.79 -4.05 -24.42
CA GLU A 246 -8.40 -4.98 -25.38
C GLU A 246 -9.77 -5.53 -24.91
N SER A 247 -10.12 -5.36 -23.64
CA SER A 247 -11.44 -5.74 -23.12
C SER A 247 -12.53 -4.73 -23.48
N LEU A 248 -12.15 -3.51 -23.87
CA LEU A 248 -13.07 -2.48 -24.36
C LEU A 248 -13.40 -2.74 -25.82
N GLY A 249 -14.69 -2.86 -26.15
CA GLY A 249 -15.14 -2.99 -27.53
C GLY A 249 -15.05 -1.64 -28.25
N GLU A 250 -15.53 -0.58 -27.62
CA GLU A 250 -15.47 0.81 -28.11
C GLU A 250 -15.39 1.80 -26.93
N GLY A 251 -14.95 3.03 -27.19
CA GLY A 251 -14.98 4.13 -26.23
C GLY A 251 -13.74 4.23 -25.33
N ILE A 252 -13.91 4.94 -24.21
CA ILE A 252 -12.83 5.24 -23.25
C ILE A 252 -13.30 5.09 -21.80
N ARG A 253 -12.37 4.78 -20.90
CA ARG A 253 -12.50 4.97 -19.46
C ARG A 253 -11.48 6.01 -19.02
N VAL A 254 -11.92 7.00 -18.28
CA VAL A 254 -11.05 8.03 -17.71
C VAL A 254 -11.04 7.85 -16.20
N PHE A 255 -9.87 7.64 -15.62
CA PHE A 255 -9.67 7.62 -14.18
C PHE A 255 -9.04 8.94 -13.78
N ARG A 256 -9.62 9.61 -12.78
CA ARG A 256 -9.09 10.84 -12.22
C ARG A 256 -9.19 10.77 -10.70
N GLY A 257 -8.05 10.59 -10.04
CA GLY A 257 -8.00 10.29 -8.60
C GLY A 257 -8.88 9.10 -8.25
N SER A 258 -9.83 9.29 -7.32
CA SER A 258 -10.78 8.25 -6.91
C SER A 258 -11.98 8.03 -7.86
N HIS A 259 -12.11 8.82 -8.93
CA HIS A 259 -13.27 8.77 -9.82
C HIS A 259 -12.96 8.01 -11.11
N MET A 260 -13.88 7.13 -11.51
CA MET A 260 -13.87 6.44 -12.79
C MET A 260 -15.06 6.91 -13.62
N TYR A 261 -14.78 7.49 -14.78
CA TYR A 261 -15.76 7.88 -15.77
C TYR A 261 -15.73 6.86 -16.90
N ASP A 262 -16.78 6.06 -16.99
CA ASP A 262 -16.88 4.99 -17.98
C ASP A 262 -17.75 5.44 -19.16
N TYR A 263 -17.12 5.60 -20.32
CA TYR A 263 -17.75 5.90 -21.61
C TYR A 263 -17.49 4.78 -22.61
N SER A 264 -17.27 3.54 -22.12
CA SER A 264 -16.95 2.37 -22.93
C SER A 264 -18.13 1.41 -23.11
N ILE A 265 -18.02 0.54 -24.12
CA ILE A 265 -18.94 -0.56 -24.43
C ILE A 265 -18.17 -1.88 -24.39
#